data_AF-A0A0B4WZJ7-F1
#
_entry.id   AF-A0A0B4WZJ7-F1
#
_cell.length_a   1.000
_cell.length_b   1.000
_cell.length_c   1.000
_cell.angle_alpha   90.00
_cell.angle_beta   90.00
_cell.angle_gamma   90.00
#
_symmetry.space_group_name_H-M   'P 1'
#
loop_
_entity.id
_entity.type
_entity.pdbx_description
1 polymer ?
#
loop_
_entity_poly.entity_id
_entity_poly.type
_entity_poly.pdbx_seq_one_letter_code
_entity_poly.pdbx_strand_id
1 'polypeptide(L)' 'MLSRRIRESRESQASFRCCQCGLRTHADHNAAINILRRDTASMIVEEGQRLCVEAITIGGASL' A
#
# COMPACT_ATOMS: atom_id res chain seq x y z
N MET A 1 -15.74 -2.10 14.90
CA MET A 1 -14.57 -1.61 15.70
C MET A 1 -13.30 -1.39 14.85
N LEU A 2 -12.97 -2.27 13.89
CA LEU A 2 -11.77 -2.16 13.05
C LEU A 2 -11.72 -0.85 12.22
N SER A 3 -12.85 -0.43 11.64
CA SER A 3 -12.97 0.81 10.85
C SER A 3 -12.64 2.09 11.62
N ARG A 4 -12.84 2.08 12.95
CA ARG A 4 -12.50 3.21 13.81
C ARG A 4 -10.98 3.34 13.99
N ARG A 5 -10.28 2.23 14.24
CA ARG A 5 -8.82 2.21 14.42
C ARG A 5 -8.07 2.61 13.14
N ILE A 6 -8.59 2.24 11.98
CA ILE A 6 -8.02 2.66 10.69
C ILE A 6 -8.04 4.19 10.58
N ARG A 7 -9.17 4.83 10.88
CA ARG A 7 -9.28 6.30 10.88
C ARG A 7 -8.41 6.95 11.95
N GLU A 8 -8.42 6.42 13.17
CA GLU A 8 -7.64 6.98 14.29
C GLU A 8 -6.12 6.85 14.11
N SER A 9 -5.67 5.87 13.32
CA SER A 9 -4.25 5.69 13.04
C SER A 9 -3.69 6.75 12.09
N ARG A 10 -4.54 7.45 11.33
CA ARG A 10 -4.17 8.49 10.37
C ARG A 10 -4.62 9.84 10.88
N GLU A 11 -3.81 10.43 11.77
CA GLU A 11 -4.09 11.71 12.42
C GLU A 11 -4.21 12.87 11.40
N SER A 12 -3.44 12.81 10.31
CA SER A 12 -3.52 13.74 9.18
C SER A 12 -3.06 13.07 7.89
N GLN A 13 -3.09 13.78 6.75
CA GLN A 13 -2.54 13.25 5.49
C GLN A 13 -1.05 12.89 5.60
N ALA A 14 -0.30 13.62 6.43
CA ALA A 14 1.14 13.43 6.62
C ALA A 14 1.48 12.55 7.85
N SER A 15 0.60 12.46 8.86
CA SER A 15 0.90 11.80 10.14
C SER A 15 0.21 10.45 10.29
N PHE A 16 0.97 9.45 10.73
CA PHE A 16 0.46 8.15 11.18
C PHE A 16 0.89 7.87 12.62
N ARG A 17 -0.05 7.33 13.43
CA ARG A 17 0.19 6.80 14.78
C ARG A 17 -0.42 5.41 14.92
N CYS A 18 0.37 4.42 15.31
CA CYS A 18 -0.16 3.10 15.63
C CYS A 18 -1.00 3.15 16.92
N CYS A 19 -2.27 2.74 16.85
CA CYS A 19 -3.16 2.71 18.01
C CYS A 19 -2.78 1.64 19.06
N GLN A 20 -1.90 0.70 18.74
CA GLN A 20 -1.51 -0.39 19.62
C GLN A 20 -0.15 -0.16 20.29
N CYS A 21 0.86 0.24 19.53
CA CYS A 21 2.23 0.42 20.05
C CYS A 21 2.69 1.88 20.12
N GLY A 22 1.89 2.84 19.63
CA GLY A 22 2.22 4.26 19.68
C GLY A 22 3.26 4.74 18.67
N LEU A 23 3.80 3.86 17.80
CA LEU A 23 4.76 4.24 16.75
C LEU A 23 4.22 5.41 15.91
N ARG A 24 5.07 6.42 15.71
CA ARG A 24 4.79 7.59 14.88
C ARG A 24 5.69 7.61 13.67
N THR A 25 5.12 7.87 12.50
CA THR A 25 5.87 7.99 11.24
C THR A 25 5.06 8.80 10.22
N HIS A 26 5.67 9.12 9.08
CA HIS A 26 4.96 9.76 7.98
C HIS A 26 4.00 8.76 7.33
N ALA A 27 2.79 9.20 7.01
CA ALA A 27 1.76 8.32 6.45
C ALA A 27 2.19 7.71 5.10
N ASP A 28 2.79 8.50 4.21
CA ASP A 28 3.25 8.02 2.91
C ASP A 28 4.44 7.06 3.02
N HIS A 29 5.32 7.28 4.00
CA HIS A 29 6.42 6.37 4.28
C HIS A 29 5.88 5.02 4.77
N ASN A 30 4.90 5.04 5.68
CA ASN A 30 4.21 3.82 6.14
C ASN A 30 3.47 3.11 4.99
N ALA A 31 2.86 3.88 4.07
CA ALA A 31 2.21 3.33 2.89
C ALA A 31 3.21 2.62 1.97
N ALA A 32 4.36 3.23 1.69
CA ALA A 32 5.44 2.64 0.90
C ALA A 32 5.94 1.33 1.52
N ILE A 33 6.18 1.30 2.84
CA ILE A 33 6.55 0.07 3.56
C ILE A 33 5.49 -1.02 3.39
N ASN A 34 4.20 -0.68 3.51
CA ASN A 34 3.12 -1.65 3.40
C ASN A 34 3.00 -2.22 1.98
N ILE A 35 3.21 -1.39 0.94
CA ILE A 35 3.23 -1.83 -0.47
C ILE A 35 4.42 -2.79 -0.67
N LEU A 36 5.64 -2.37 -0.29
CA LEU A 36 6.85 -3.20 -0.43
C LEU A 36 6.71 -4.55 0.28
N ARG A 37 6.13 -4.55 1.49
CA ARG A 37 5.87 -5.79 2.25
C ARG A 37 4.86 -6.69 1.54
N ARG A 38 3.82 -6.12 0.92
CA ARG A 38 2.81 -6.90 0.18
C ARG A 38 3.41 -7.53 -1.06
N ASP A 39 4.23 -6.78 -1.80
CA ASP A 39 4.89 -7.28 -3.01
C ASP A 39 5.89 -8.39 -2.66
N THR A 40 6.68 -8.20 -1.59
CA THR A 40 7.61 -9.22 -1.10
C THR A 40 6.88 -10.46 -0.59
N ALA A 41 5.81 -10.29 0.19
CA ALA A 41 4.99 -11.40 0.66
C ALA A 41 4.32 -12.16 -0.50
N SER A 42 3.88 -11.45 -1.55
CA SER A 42 3.30 -12.06 -2.76
C SER A 42 4.31 -12.87 -3.56
N MET A 43 5.60 -12.51 -3.54
CA MET A 43 6.66 -13.30 -4.17
C MET A 43 6.99 -14.59 -3.39
N ILE A 44 6.75 -14.62 -2.08
CA ILE A 44 7.06 -15.77 -1.22
C ILE A 44 5.96 -16.84 -1.30
N VAL A 45 4.74 -16.48 -1.69
CA VAL A 45 3.58 -17.41 -1.71
C VAL A 45 3.28 -18.05 -3.07
N GLU A 46 3.92 -17.65 -4.17
CA GLU A 46 3.53 -18.09 -5.52
C GLU A 46 4.71 -18.55 -6.40
N GLU A 47 5.03 -19.85 -6.34
CA GLU A 47 5.04 -20.66 -7.59
C GLU A 47 3.60 -20.62 -8.11
N GLY A 48 3.21 -19.57 -8.85
CA GLY A 48 1.81 -19.51 -9.23
C GLY A 48 0.89 -18.37 -9.63
N GLN A 49 1.38 -17.16 -9.92
CA GLN A 49 0.78 -16.13 -10.79
C GLN A 49 1.11 -14.69 -10.33
N ARG A 50 2.15 -14.09 -10.95
CA ARG A 50 2.31 -12.64 -11.02
C ARG A 50 1.54 -12.11 -12.23
N LEU A 51 0.36 -11.54 -12.01
CA LEU A 51 -0.28 -10.67 -13.00
C LEU A 51 0.09 -9.21 -12.69
N CYS A 52 1.23 -8.78 -13.24
CA CYS A 52 1.50 -7.36 -13.45
C CYS A 52 0.68 -6.93 -14.67
N VAL A 53 -0.51 -6.38 -14.47
CA VAL A 53 -1.19 -5.61 -15.52
C VAL A 53 -0.61 -4.20 -15.43
N GLU A 54 0.56 -4.01 -16.02
CA GLU A 54 0.95 -2.69 -16.50
C GLU A 54 -0.25 -2.13 -17.28
N ALA A 55 -0.63 -0.90 -16.95
CA ALA A 55 -1.61 -0.15 -17.70
C ALA A 55 -1.28 -0.28 -19.19
N ILE A 56 -2.18 -0.95 -19.91
CA ILE A 56 -2.14 -1.18 -21.34
C ILE A 56 -1.94 0.18 -22.02
N THR A 57 -0.70 0.52 -22.35
CA THR A 57 -0.38 1.54 -23.35
C THR A 57 -0.63 0.89 -24.71
N ILE A 58 -1.89 0.87 -25.15
CA ILE A 58 -2.16 0.73 -26.58
C ILE A 58 -2.25 2.14 -27.12
N GLY A 59 -1.19 2.52 -27.82
CA GLY A 59 -1.18 3.68 -28.68
C GLY A 59 -2.28 3.60 -29.73
N GLY A 60 -2.86 4.75 -30.03
CA GLY A 60 -3.71 4.99 -31.17
C GLY A 60 -3.49 6.41 -31.65
N ALA A 61 -2.30 6.67 -32.21
CA ALA A 61 -2.11 7.80 -33.11
C ALA A 61 -2.52 7.35 -34.53
N SER A 62 -3.08 8.29 -35.29
CA SER A 62 -3.59 8.24 -36.69
C SER A 62 -5.08 7.86 -36.77
N LEU A 63 -6.00 8.65 -37.34
CA LEU A 63 -5.95 9.80 -38.26
C LEU A 63 -6.84 10.96 -37.75
#